data_AF-A0AAW4VDE0-F1
#
_entry.id   AF-A0AAW4VDE0-F1
#
_cell.length_a   1.000
_cell.length_b   1.000
_cell.length_c   1.000
_cell.angle_alpha   90.00
_cell.angle_beta   90.00
_cell.angle_gamma   90.00
#
_symmetry.space_group_name_H-M   'P 1'
#
loop_
_entity.id
_entity.type
_entity.pdbx_description
1 polymer ?
#
loop_
_entity_poly.entity_id
_entity_poly.type
_entity_poly.pdbx_seq_one_letter_code
_entity_poly.pdbx_strand_id
1 'polypeptide(L)'
;MDIADKIKFLRTNILDLSQDKFAKKIDVTRSTINNWEQGLSTPTIAHITMIALVCNITTDYLIKYDHPLELSVRDINDEEYQILTQIINYFNNVNKGNNE
;
A
#
# COMPACT_ATOMS: atom_id res chain seq x y z
N MET A 1 -9.48 1.73 9.18
CA MET A 1 -8.12 1.20 9.42
C MET A 1 -7.13 2.32 9.66
N ASP A 2 -6.31 2.21 10.70
CA ASP A 2 -5.18 3.12 10.94
C ASP A 2 -3.90 2.65 10.20
N ILE A 3 -2.77 3.34 10.41
CA ILE A 3 -1.51 3.00 9.74
C ILE A 3 -0.92 1.65 10.20
N ALA A 4 -1.11 1.28 11.47
CA ALA A 4 -0.60 0.02 12.02
C ALA A 4 -1.32 -1.17 11.37
N ASP A 5 -2.65 -1.09 11.28
CA ASP A 5 -3.49 -2.06 10.60
C ASP A 5 -3.09 -2.22 9.13
N LYS A 6 -2.84 -1.10 8.45
CA LYS A 6 -2.50 -1.07 7.02
C LYS A 6 -1.13 -1.67 6.74
N ILE A 7 -0.12 -1.36 7.56
CA ILE A 7 1.21 -1.97 7.43
C ILE A 7 1.12 -3.48 7.55
N LYS A 8 0.38 -3.95 8.58
CA LYS A 8 0.16 -5.38 8.79
C LYS A 8 -0.58 -6.00 7.61
N PHE A 9 -1.66 -5.38 7.15
CA PHE A 9 -2.44 -5.83 5.99
C PHE A 9 -1.61 -5.94 4.72
N LEU A 10 -0.80 -4.92 4.38
CA LEU A 10 0.08 -4.96 3.22
C LEU A 10 1.08 -6.12 3.34
N ARG A 11 1.67 -6.31 4.53
CA ARG A 11 2.62 -7.38 4.77
C ARG A 11 1.97 -8.76 4.64
N THR A 12 0.80 -9.00 5.23
CA THR A 12 0.18 -10.33 5.28
C THR A 12 -0.69 -10.63 4.06
N ASN A 13 -1.57 -9.71 3.66
CA ASN A 13 -2.62 -9.98 2.68
C ASN A 13 -2.20 -9.66 1.25
N ILE A 14 -1.31 -8.68 1.05
CA ILE A 14 -0.85 -8.29 -0.28
C ILE A 14 0.47 -8.97 -0.64
N LEU A 15 1.43 -8.99 0.29
CA LEU A 15 2.79 -9.51 0.03
C LEU A 15 3.04 -10.93 0.56
N ASP A 16 2.21 -11.43 1.48
CA ASP A 16 2.39 -12.71 2.18
C ASP A 16 3.81 -12.91 2.76
N LEU A 17 4.26 -11.92 3.55
CA LEU A 17 5.60 -11.90 4.14
C LEU A 17 5.57 -12.02 5.66
N SER A 18 6.62 -12.63 6.22
CA SER A 18 6.92 -12.50 7.65
C SER A 18 7.44 -11.09 7.96
N GLN A 19 7.36 -10.68 9.23
CA GLN A 19 7.92 -9.39 9.68
C GLN A 19 9.41 -9.26 9.33
N ASP A 20 10.19 -10.35 9.43
CA ASP A 20 11.61 -10.34 9.09
C ASP A 20 11.87 -10.11 7.60
N LYS A 21 11.11 -10.78 6.72
CA LYS A 21 11.23 -10.58 5.27
C LYS A 21 10.80 -9.17 4.85
N PHE A 22 9.72 -8.66 5.44
CA PHE A 22 9.26 -7.32 5.14
C PHE A 22 10.23 -6.25 5.63
N ALA A 23 10.78 -6.41 6.83
CA ALA A 23 11.80 -5.53 7.40
C ALA A 23 13.02 -5.42 6.48
N LYS A 24 13.53 -6.55 5.98
CA LYS A 24 14.63 -6.60 5.00
C LYS A 24 14.29 -5.87 3.70
N LYS A 25 13.04 -5.94 3.24
CA LYS A 25 12.61 -5.33 1.96
C LYS A 25 12.55 -3.81 2.02
N ILE A 26 12.26 -3.24 3.19
CA ILE A 26 12.18 -1.79 3.40
C ILE A 26 13.38 -1.23 4.19
N ASP A 27 14.43 -2.04 4.37
CA ASP A 27 15.67 -1.72 5.08
C ASP A 27 15.49 -1.22 6.52
N VAL A 28 14.71 -1.97 7.32
CA VAL A 28 14.56 -1.73 8.76
C VAL A 28 14.73 -3.02 9.56
N THR A 29 14.68 -2.93 10.89
CA THR A 29 14.73 -4.13 11.75
C THR A 29 13.37 -4.80 11.87
N ARG A 30 13.33 -6.12 12.14
CA ARG A 30 12.08 -6.82 12.47
C ARG A 30 11.35 -6.17 13.65
N SER A 31 12.09 -5.70 14.67
CA SER A 31 11.49 -5.04 15.83
C SER A 31 10.80 -3.73 15.45
N THR A 32 11.34 -2.99 14.48
CA THR A 32 10.72 -1.78 13.94
C THR A 32 9.35 -2.09 13.34
N ILE A 33 9.26 -3.12 12.47
CA ILE A 33 7.98 -3.57 11.90
C ILE A 33 7.00 -3.97 13.01
N ASN A 34 7.45 -4.76 13.98
CA ASN A 34 6.60 -5.17 15.08
C ASN A 34 6.06 -3.97 15.87
N ASN A 35 6.89 -2.98 16.15
CA ASN A 35 6.47 -1.79 16.89
C ASN A 35 5.45 -0.95 16.09
N TRP A 36 5.59 -0.87 14.76
CA TRP A 36 4.60 -0.20 13.91
C TRP A 36 3.27 -0.94 13.88
N GLU A 37 3.29 -2.27 13.70
CA GLU A 37 2.08 -3.10 13.64
C GLU A 37 1.33 -3.21 14.98
N GLN A 38 2.01 -2.93 16.09
CA GLN A 38 1.42 -2.87 17.43
C GLN A 38 1.06 -1.44 17.86
N GLY A 39 1.27 -0.44 17.00
CA GLY A 39 1.01 0.97 17.33
C GLY A 39 1.93 1.56 18.40
N LEU A 40 3.04 0.89 18.74
CA LEU A 40 4.00 1.35 19.76
C LEU A 40 4.90 2.49 19.25
N SER A 41 5.04 2.62 17.93
CA SER A 41 5.74 3.72 17.28
C SER A 41 5.16 3.93 15.88
N THR A 42 5.45 5.06 15.26
CA THR A 42 4.98 5.38 13.91
C THR A 42 6.14 5.45 12.92
N PRO A 43 5.92 5.05 11.65
CA PRO A 43 6.92 5.23 10.59
C PRO A 43 7.14 6.73 10.30
N THR A 44 8.35 7.07 9.87
CA THR A 44 8.67 8.42 9.39
C THR A 44 8.15 8.60 7.97
N ILE A 45 8.16 9.83 7.46
CA ILE A 45 7.80 10.11 6.06
C ILE A 45 8.65 9.27 5.09
N ALA A 46 9.97 9.15 5.34
CA ALA A 46 10.85 8.34 4.51
C ALA A 46 10.45 6.86 4.51
N HIS A 47 10.08 6.30 5.67
CA HIS A 47 9.59 4.92 5.76
C HIS A 47 8.25 4.76 5.05
N ILE A 48 7.33 5.73 5.16
CA ILE A 48 6.04 5.72 4.46
C ILE A 48 6.27 5.70 2.95
N THR A 49 7.15 6.55 2.43
CA THR A 49 7.52 6.55 1.01
C THR A 49 8.12 5.21 0.60
N MET A 50 9.01 4.62 1.41
CA MET A 50 9.62 3.31 1.12
C MET A 50 8.58 2.18 1.10
N ILE A 51 7.65 2.15 2.06
CA ILE A 51 6.56 1.16 2.07
C ILE A 51 5.69 1.33 0.84
N ALA A 52 5.33 2.57 0.50
CA ALA A 52 4.54 2.87 -0.70
C ALA A 52 5.26 2.46 -1.99
N LEU A 53 6.60 2.57 -2.03
CA LEU A 53 7.44 2.09 -3.12
C LEU A 53 7.39 0.56 -3.23
N VAL A 54 7.69 -0.13 -2.14
CA VAL A 54 7.81 -1.59 -2.09
C VAL A 54 6.47 -2.32 -2.31
N CYS A 55 5.36 -1.69 -1.93
CA CYS A 55 4.02 -2.25 -2.02
C CYS A 55 3.23 -1.74 -3.25
N ASN A 56 3.78 -0.84 -4.07
CA ASN A 56 3.10 -0.20 -5.22
C ASN A 56 1.75 0.43 -4.86
N ILE A 57 1.69 1.17 -3.77
CA ILE A 57 0.49 1.87 -3.28
C ILE A 57 0.71 3.37 -3.20
N THR A 58 -0.37 4.12 -3.05
CA THR A 58 -0.30 5.56 -2.73
C THR A 58 0.13 5.76 -1.27
N THR A 59 0.79 6.89 -0.99
CA THR A 59 1.10 7.31 0.40
C THR A 59 -0.17 7.65 1.17
N ASP A 60 -1.20 8.15 0.48
CA ASP A 60 -2.52 8.44 1.04
C ASP A 60 -3.15 7.23 1.71
N TYR A 61 -3.01 6.04 1.11
CA TYR A 61 -3.47 4.81 1.74
C TYR A 61 -2.85 4.66 3.13
N LEU A 62 -1.54 4.86 3.31
CA LEU A 62 -0.89 4.69 4.61
C LEU A 62 -1.27 5.79 5.63
N ILE A 63 -1.42 7.04 5.17
CA ILE A 63 -1.53 8.21 6.06
C ILE A 63 -2.96 8.51 6.49
N LYS A 64 -3.93 8.46 5.56
CA LYS A 64 -5.32 8.88 5.84
C LYS A 64 -6.06 7.79 6.59
N TYR A 65 -6.82 8.14 7.62
CA TYR A 65 -7.65 7.16 8.32
C TYR A 65 -8.69 6.54 7.38
N ASP A 66 -8.81 5.21 7.41
CA ASP A 66 -9.82 4.44 6.64
C ASP A 66 -9.86 4.68 5.12
N HIS A 67 -8.72 5.08 4.56
CA HIS A 67 -8.59 5.26 3.11
C HIS A 67 -8.67 3.93 2.34
N PRO A 68 -9.33 3.90 1.16
CA PRO A 68 -9.31 2.74 0.28
C PRO A 68 -7.89 2.45 -0.22
N LEU A 69 -7.63 1.17 -0.48
CA LEU A 69 -6.39 0.72 -1.10
C LEU A 69 -6.34 1.20 -2.55
N GLU A 70 -5.28 1.91 -2.89
CA GLU A 70 -5.05 2.46 -4.22
C GLU A 70 -3.66 2.07 -4.71
N LEU A 71 -3.57 1.67 -5.97
CA LEU A 71 -2.31 1.34 -6.62
C LEU A 71 -1.61 2.60 -7.12
N SER A 72 -0.29 2.66 -6.94
CA SER A 72 0.56 3.68 -7.53
C SER A 72 1.49 3.03 -8.53
N VAL A 73 1.32 3.38 -9.81
CA VAL A 73 2.21 2.96 -10.89
C VAL A 73 3.17 4.12 -11.19
N ARG A 74 4.45 3.81 -11.38
CA ARG A 74 5.52 4.80 -11.62
C ARG A 74 6.23 4.51 -12.93
N ASP A 75 6.89 5.53 -13.46
CA ASP A 75 7.75 5.45 -14.65
C ASP A 75 7.04 4.90 -15.90
N ILE A 76 5.73 5.14 -16.01
CA ILE A 76 4.93 4.71 -17.15
C ILE A 76 4.97 5.75 -18.28
N ASN A 77 4.91 5.25 -19.52
CA ASN A 77 4.77 6.06 -20.72
C ASN A 77 3.29 6.30 -21.08
N ASP A 78 3.05 7.07 -22.15
CA ASP A 78 1.71 7.43 -22.59
C ASP A 78 0.85 6.22 -22.97
N GLU A 79 1.42 5.19 -23.59
CA GLU A 79 0.71 3.97 -23.98
C GLU A 79 0.25 3.17 -22.74
N GLU A 80 1.16 2.98 -21.78
CA GLU A 80 0.89 2.30 -20.52
C GLU A 80 -0.16 3.05 -19.70
N TYR A 81 -0.12 4.40 -19.70
CA TYR A 81 -1.13 5.23 -19.05
C TYR A 81 -2.53 5.01 -19.65
N GLN A 82 -2.64 4.92 -20.98
CA GLN A 82 -3.93 4.66 -21.64
C GLN A 82 -4.47 3.27 -21.28
N ILE A 83 -3.62 2.25 -21.28
CA ILE A 83 -4.02 0.87 -20.91
C ILE A 83 -4.55 0.83 -19.47
N LEU A 84 -3.81 1.42 -18.53
CA LEU A 84 -4.23 1.46 -17.12
C LEU A 84 -5.54 2.23 -16.93
N THR A 85 -5.70 3.35 -17.64
CA THR A 85 -6.94 4.14 -17.59
C THR A 85 -8.15 3.34 -18.07
N GLN A 86 -8.01 2.55 -19.14
CA GLN A 86 -9.08 1.67 -19.63
C GLN A 86 -9.47 0.60 -18.59
N ILE A 87 -8.48 -0.03 -17.96
CA ILE A 87 -8.70 -1.03 -16.90
C ILE A 87 -9.40 -0.40 -15.68
N ILE A 88 -8.94 0.77 -15.24
CA ILE A 88 -9.56 1.50 -14.11
C ILE A 88 -11.02 1.84 -14.44
N ASN A 89 -11.29 2.33 -15.65
CA ASN A 89 -12.65 2.65 -16.08
C ASN A 89 -13.55 1.40 -16.13
N TYR A 90 -13.02 0.25 -16.56
CA TYR A 90 -13.74 -1.02 -16.50
C TYR A 90 -14.13 -1.38 -15.06
N PHE A 91 -13.20 -1.36 -14.12
CA PHE A 91 -13.51 -1.64 -12.70
C PHE A 91 -14.52 -0.65 -12.11
N ASN A 92 -14.40 0.63 -12.44
CA ASN A 92 -15.34 1.65 -11.99
C ASN A 92 -16.77 1.40 -12.50
N ASN A 93 -16.92 0.92 -13.73
CA ASN A 93 -18.23 0.58 -14.28
C ASN A 93 -18.81 -0.68 -13.62
N VAL A 94 -18.00 -1.72 -13.41
CA VAL A 94 -18.42 -2.94 -12.69
C VAL A 94 -18.88 -2.60 -11.27
N ASN A 95 -18.12 -1.76 -10.55
CA ASN A 95 -18.47 -1.36 -9.19
C ASN A 95 -19.75 -0.52 -9.13
N LYS A 96 -20.04 0.30 -10.14
CA LYS A 96 -21.32 1.03 -10.23
C LYS A 96 -22.50 0.10 -10.47
N GLY A 97 -22.36 -0.85 -11.41
CA GLY A 97 -23.44 -1.81 -11.74
C GLY A 97 -23.76 -2.83 -10.63
N ASN A 98 -22.83 -3.07 -9.69
CA ASN A 98 -23.08 -3.92 -8.52
C ASN A 98 -23.77 -3.17 -7.36
N ASN A 99 -23.86 -1.84 -7.43
CA ASN A 99 -24.48 -0.98 -6.43
C ASN A 99 -25.88 -0.48 -6.85
N GLU A 100 -26.40 -0.95 -7.99
CA GLU A 100 -27.77 -0.77 -8.48
C GLU A 100 -28.54 -2.09 -8.37
#